data_AF-A0A519RTV3-F1
#
_entry.id   AF-A0A519RTV3-F1
#
_cell.length_a   1.000
_cell.length_b   1.000
_cell.length_c   1.000
_cell.angle_alpha   90.00
_cell.angle_beta   90.00
_cell.angle_gamma   90.00
#
_symmetry.space_group_name_H-M   'P 1'
#
loop_
_entity.id
_entity.type
_entity.pdbx_description
1 polymer ?
#
loop_
_entity_poly.entity_id
_entity_poly.type
_entity_poly.pdbx_seq_one_letter_code
_entity_poly.pdbx_strand_id
1 'polypeptide(L)' 'MFFYWMYFIVFISTFLLTAYMRHYALNKNIIDTPNERSSHSIPTPRGGGVAVVVSYLIVLFIL' A
#
# COMPACT_ATOMS: atom_id res chain seq x y z
N MET A 1 9.33 25.46 5.27
CA MET A 1 8.20 25.22 6.20
C MET A 1 7.04 24.50 5.52
N PHE A 2 6.46 25.05 4.44
CA PHE A 2 5.30 24.47 3.74
C PHE A 2 5.54 23.06 3.16
N PHE A 3 6.72 22.84 2.56
CA PHE A 3 7.09 21.54 1.99
C PHE A 3 7.15 20.40 3.03
N TYR A 4 7.57 20.67 4.27
CA TYR A 4 7.61 19.66 5.33
C TYR A 4 6.22 19.15 5.71
N TRP A 5 5.24 20.07 5.76
CA TRP A 5 3.84 19.71 5.97
C TRP A 5 3.29 18.85 4.82
N MET A 6 3.64 19.17 3.58
CA MET A 6 3.26 18.38 2.42
C MET A 6 3.80 16.95 2.50
N TYR A 7 5.10 16.77 2.78
CA TYR A 7 5.70 15.43 2.93
C TYR A 7 5.07 14.63 4.08
N PHE A 8 4.75 15.30 5.19
CA PHE A 8 4.12 14.65 6.35
C PHE A 8 2.70 14.16 6.03
N ILE A 9 1.91 14.97 5.32
CA ILE A 9 0.57 14.59 4.86
C ILE A 9 0.64 13.38 3.91
N VAL A 10 1.55 13.41 2.93
CA VAL A 10 1.74 12.29 1.98
C VAL A 10 2.14 11.00 2.70
N PHE A 11 3.01 11.10 3.72
CA PHE A 11 3.41 9.96 4.53
C PHE A 11 2.22 9.35 5.28
N ILE A 12 1.43 10.17 5.97
CA ILE A 12 0.23 9.73 6.70
C ILE A 12 -0.80 9.12 5.75
N SER A 13 -1.07 9.77 4.61
CA SER A 13 -1.99 9.25 3.60
C SER A 13 -1.55 7.89 3.06
N THR A 14 -0.26 7.72 2.75
CA THR A 14 0.29 6.45 2.26
C THR A 14 0.19 5.35 3.33
N PHE A 15 0.46 5.69 4.58
CA PHE A 15 0.35 4.75 5.69
C PHE A 15 -1.09 4.26 5.90
N LEU A 16 -2.05 5.20 5.91
CA LEU A 16 -3.48 4.88 6.03
C LEU A 16 -3.99 4.07 4.84
N LEU A 17 -3.62 4.44 3.60
CA LEU A 17 -3.98 3.70 2.39
C LEU A 17 -3.41 2.29 2.40
N THR A 18 -2.18 2.09 2.89
CA THR A 18 -1.56 0.77 3.01
C THR A 18 -2.31 -0.10 4.02
N ALA A 19 -2.68 0.47 5.17
CA ALA A 19 -3.48 -0.24 6.18
C ALA A 19 -4.88 -0.61 5.64
N TYR A 20 -5.53 0.31 4.93
CA TYR A 20 -6.82 0.05 4.28
C TYR A 20 -6.71 -1.04 3.21
N MET A 21 -5.69 -1.00 2.36
CA MET A 21 -5.45 -2.01 1.33
C MET A 21 -5.19 -3.39 1.94
N ARG A 22 -4.48 -3.47 3.08
CA ARG A 22 -4.32 -4.73 3.82
C ARG A 22 -5.67 -5.29 4.28
N HIS A 23 -6.54 -4.45 4.85
CA HIS A 23 -7.90 -4.86 5.22
C HIS A 23 -8.74 -5.28 4.02
N TYR A 24 -8.64 -4.54 2.90
CA TYR A 24 -9.33 -4.85 1.66
C TYR A 24 -8.89 -6.19 1.07
N ALA A 25 -7.58 -6.45 1.02
CA ALA A 25 -7.01 -7.69 0.51
C ALA A 25 -7.43 -8.91 1.35
N LEU A 26 -7.47 -8.76 2.68
CA LEU A 26 -7.98 -9.80 3.58
C LEU A 26 -9.48 -10.04 3.37
N ASN A 27 -10.31 -8.98 3.29
CA ASN A 27 -11.76 -9.12 3.07
C ASN A 27 -12.12 -9.68 1.70
N LYS A 28 -11.31 -9.42 0.67
CA LYS A 28 -11.53 -9.91 -0.70
C LYS A 28 -10.82 -11.24 -0.98
N ASN A 29 -10.17 -11.86 0.01
CA ASN A 29 -9.35 -13.07 -0.15
C ASN A 29 -8.30 -12.94 -1.28
N ILE A 30 -7.76 -11.73 -1.48
CA ILE A 30 -6.67 -11.48 -2.44
C ILE A 30 -5.36 -11.85 -1.73
N ILE A 31 -5.15 -13.14 -1.55
CA ILE A 31 -4.08 -13.70 -0.75
C ILE A 31 -3.20 -14.54 -1.68
N ASP A 32 -1.89 -14.32 -1.62
CA ASP A 32 -0.94 -15.17 -2.34
C ASP A 32 -0.72 -16.45 -1.53
N THR A 33 -1.25 -17.56 -2.03
CA THR A 33 -1.05 -18.88 -1.45
C THR A 33 0.34 -19.39 -1.83
N PRO A 34 1.16 -19.82 -0.84
CA PRO A 34 2.51 -20.27 -1.14
C PRO A 34 2.50 -21.51 -2.04
N ASN A 35 3.31 -21.48 -3.09
CA ASN A 35 3.51 -22.58 -4.05
C ASN A 35 4.90 -23.20 -3.84
N GLU A 36 5.24 -24.31 -4.49
CA GLU A 36 6.53 -25.02 -4.34
C GLU A 36 7.78 -24.17 -4.66
N ARG A 37 7.62 -22.99 -5.27
CA ARG A 37 8.68 -22.00 -5.51
C ARG A 37 8.78 -20.88 -4.47
N SER A 38 7.84 -20.78 -3.54
CA SER A 38 7.76 -19.67 -2.59
C SER A 38 8.55 -19.99 -1.32
N SER A 39 9.48 -19.10 -0.97
CA SER A 39 10.23 -19.19 0.30
C SER A 39 9.39 -18.86 1.54
N HIS A 40 8.18 -18.35 1.33
CA HIS A 40 7.22 -18.00 2.38
C HIS A 40 6.30 -19.20 2.59
N SER A 41 6.17 -19.67 3.83
CA SER A 41 5.22 -20.70 4.24
C SER A 41 3.88 -20.13 4.70
N ILE A 42 3.81 -18.81 4.89
CA ILE A 42 2.63 -18.10 5.41
C ILE A 42 1.97 -17.34 4.25
N PRO A 43 0.66 -17.50 4.01
CA PRO A 43 -0.05 -16.76 2.99
C PRO A 43 -0.02 -15.25 3.28
N THR A 44 0.34 -14.45 2.27
CA THR A 44 0.47 -12.99 2.41
C THR A 44 -0.58 -12.24 1.59
N PRO A 45 -1.18 -11.17 2.12
CA PRO A 45 -2.15 -10.38 1.38
C PRO A 45 -1.47 -9.64 0.22
N ARG A 46 -1.99 -9.83 -0.99
CA ARG A 46 -1.51 -9.15 -2.21
C ARG A 46 -2.09 -7.74 -2.29
N GLY A 47 -1.36 -6.82 -2.93
CA GLY A 47 -1.85 -5.48 -3.25
C GLY A 47 -1.23 -4.33 -2.47
N GLY A 48 -0.23 -4.56 -1.61
CA GLY A 48 0.46 -3.49 -0.87
C GLY A 48 1.05 -2.38 -1.76
N GLY A 49 1.51 -2.71 -2.97
CA GLY A 49 2.07 -1.74 -3.91
C GLY A 49 1.07 -0.72 -4.46
N VAL A 50 -0.24 -1.02 -4.43
CA VAL A 50 -1.27 -0.12 -4.98
C VAL A 50 -1.35 1.18 -4.19
N ALA A 51 -1.18 1.12 -2.87
CA ALA A 51 -1.18 2.31 -2.02
C ALA A 51 -0.06 3.28 -2.40
N VAL A 52 1.13 2.76 -2.73
CA VAL A 52 2.29 3.56 -3.15
C VAL A 52 2.04 4.20 -4.52
N VAL A 53 1.50 3.44 -5.48
CA VAL A 53 1.18 3.95 -6.83
C VAL A 53 0.15 5.07 -6.75
N VAL A 54 -0.92 4.90 -5.99
CA VAL A 54 -1.97 5.92 -5.83
C VAL A 54 -1.41 7.18 -5.17
N SER A 55 -0.64 7.04 -4.08
CA SER A 55 0.00 8.20 -3.43
C SER A 55 0.94 8.95 -4.38
N TYR A 56 1.72 8.23 -5.18
CA TYR A 56 2.62 8.83 -6.17
C TYR A 56 1.86 9.61 -7.25
N LEU A 57 0.78 9.03 -7.79
CA LEU A 57 -0.05 9.70 -8.80
C LEU A 57 -0.72 10.97 -8.26
N ILE A 58 -1.16 10.96 -7.00
CA ILE A 58 -1.75 12.14 -6.35
C ILE A 58 -0.71 13.27 -6.25
N VAL A 59 0.51 12.95 -5.80
CA VAL A 59 1.59 13.95 -5.70
C VAL A 59 1.96 14.49 -7.07
N LEU A 60 2.04 13.63 -8.09
CA LEU A 60 2.36 14.03 -9.46
C LEU A 60 1.26 14.91 -10.08
N PHE A 61 0.00 14.73 -9.70
CA PHE A 61 -1.10 15.60 -10.13
C PHE A 61 -1.09 16.97 -9.45
N ILE A 62 -0.57 17.05 -8.22
CA ILE A 62 -0.50 18.29 -7.44
C ILE A 62 0.71 19.15 -7.83
N LEU A 63 1.79 18.53 -8.33
CA LEU A 63 3.04 19.18 -8.74
C LEU A 63 2.91 19.82 -10.14
#